data_AF-A0A2V9J7C7-F1
#
_entry.id   AF-A0A2V9J7C7-F1
#
_cell.length_a   1.000
_cell.length_b   1.000
_cell.length_c   1.000
_cell.angle_alpha   90.00
_cell.angle_beta   90.00
_cell.angle_gamma   90.00
#
_symmetry.space_group_name_H-M   'P 1'
#
loop_
_entity.id
_entity.type
_entity.pdbx_description
1 polymer ?
#
loop_
_entity_poly.entity_id
_entity_poly.type
_entity_poly.pdbx_seq_one_letter_code
_entity_poly.pdbx_strand_id
1 'polypeptide(L)'
;MILANSTDEPARQQAEKEFKLALAADPNDAHSEYMLGEIEWLRSNAEGALKHDEKALALQPTLLDAHIAAGKALTSLGRPDEALKHLLDAGRLDPQNEVTHYRLCQAYRRLGRMEDAEHEAAVFRTLRDSHAPVRALYEQIQQRSPSRRPVSPDIDKSAPGVIHTLPDSRQQISSSALGVRQSGRGYLKDGGAQIGHK
;
A
#
# COMPACT_ATOMS: atom_id res chain seq x y z
N MET A 1 -0.50 3.29 6.02
CA MET A 1 0.41 2.16 5.75
C MET A 1 1.63 2.64 4.93
N ILE A 2 2.44 3.56 5.46
CA ILE A 2 3.77 3.97 4.91
C ILE A 2 4.68 4.38 6.08
N LEU A 3 4.81 3.54 7.11
CA LEU A 3 5.69 3.84 8.27
C LEU A 3 6.72 2.75 8.54
N ALA A 4 6.51 1.53 8.02
CA ALA A 4 7.44 0.42 8.25
C ALA A 4 8.76 0.55 7.49
N ASN A 5 8.84 1.40 6.45
CA ASN A 5 10.07 1.61 5.66
C ASN A 5 10.63 3.03 5.79
N SER A 6 10.16 3.76 6.82
CA SER A 6 10.60 5.11 7.13
C SER A 6 11.95 5.10 7.83
N THR A 7 12.87 5.99 7.44
CA THR A 7 14.13 6.24 8.18
C THR A 7 13.89 6.95 9.51
N ASP A 8 12.69 7.48 9.74
CA ASP A 8 12.28 8.16 10.96
C ASP A 8 11.97 7.17 12.09
N GLU A 9 12.71 7.24 13.19
CA GLU A 9 12.55 6.35 14.35
C GLU A 9 11.17 6.50 15.04
N PRO A 10 10.64 7.72 15.28
CA PRO A 10 9.26 7.91 15.74
C PRO A 10 8.22 7.16 14.90
N ALA A 11 8.33 7.23 13.57
CA ALA A 11 7.44 6.50 12.67
C ALA A 11 7.54 4.97 12.86
N ARG A 12 8.75 4.43 13.02
CA ARG A 12 8.97 3.01 13.30
C ARG A 12 8.41 2.59 14.66
N GLN A 13 8.60 3.40 15.69
CA GLN A 13 8.06 3.13 17.03
C GLN A 13 6.53 3.12 17.02
N GLN A 14 5.91 4.05 16.28
CA GLN A 14 4.45 4.03 16.13
C GLN A 14 4.01 2.77 15.37
N ALA A 15 4.67 2.43 14.26
CA ALA A 15 4.34 1.22 13.49
C ALA A 15 4.47 -0.05 14.35
N GLU A 16 5.56 -0.17 15.11
CA GLU A 16 5.79 -1.29 16.03
C GLU A 16 4.66 -1.41 17.06
N LYS A 17 4.22 -0.27 17.62
CA LYS A 17 3.10 -0.24 18.57
C LYS A 17 1.81 -0.75 17.92
N GLU A 18 1.51 -0.31 16.70
CA GLU A 18 0.31 -0.77 15.97
C GLU A 18 0.38 -2.28 15.67
N PHE A 19 1.51 -2.81 15.20
CA PHE A 19 1.66 -4.24 14.94
C PHE A 19 1.59 -5.07 16.23
N LYS A 20 2.11 -4.57 17.34
CA LYS A 20 1.95 -5.22 18.66
C LYS A 20 0.50 -5.22 19.13
N LEU A 21 -0.27 -4.16 18.86
CA LEU A 21 -1.70 -4.12 19.14
C LEU A 21 -2.48 -5.08 18.24
N ALA A 22 -2.10 -5.18 16.96
CA ALA A 22 -2.67 -6.15 16.03
C ALA A 22 -2.46 -7.58 16.53
N LEU A 23 -1.25 -7.93 16.96
CA LEU A 23 -0.96 -9.25 17.55
C LEU A 23 -1.65 -9.50 18.89
N ALA A 24 -1.94 -8.45 19.67
CA ALA A 24 -2.74 -8.59 20.88
C ALA A 24 -4.22 -8.90 20.56
N ALA A 25 -4.73 -8.41 19.44
CA ALA A 25 -6.08 -8.67 18.96
C ALA A 25 -6.18 -10.02 18.23
N ASP A 26 -5.19 -10.36 17.40
CA ASP A 26 -5.05 -11.63 16.70
C ASP A 26 -3.60 -12.15 16.79
N PRO A 27 -3.32 -13.08 17.73
CA PRO A 27 -2.00 -13.67 17.89
C PRO A 27 -1.49 -14.47 16.69
N ASN A 28 -2.35 -14.77 15.71
CA ASN A 28 -2.00 -15.57 14.53
C ASN A 28 -1.75 -14.72 13.27
N ASP A 29 -1.69 -13.39 13.39
CA ASP A 29 -1.37 -12.51 12.26
C ASP A 29 0.11 -12.60 11.87
N ALA A 30 0.40 -13.51 10.94
CA ALA A 30 1.72 -13.71 10.37
C ALA A 30 2.31 -12.44 9.74
N HIS A 31 1.47 -11.59 9.14
CA HIS A 31 1.93 -10.36 8.51
C HIS A 31 2.43 -9.37 9.57
N SER A 32 1.74 -9.24 10.70
CA SER A 32 2.20 -8.40 11.80
C SER A 32 3.53 -8.86 12.40
N GLU A 33 3.75 -10.17 12.56
CA GLU A 33 5.07 -10.69 12.97
C GLU A 33 6.15 -10.35 11.92
N TYR A 34 5.90 -10.54 10.62
CA TYR A 34 6.84 -10.15 9.56
C TYR A 34 7.16 -8.64 9.59
N MET A 35 6.16 -7.78 9.76
CA MET A 35 6.36 -6.34 9.80
C MET A 35 7.19 -5.89 11.03
N LEU A 36 7.06 -6.59 12.17
CA LEU A 36 7.95 -6.40 13.31
C LEU A 36 9.38 -6.84 12.99
N GLY A 37 9.56 -7.91 12.21
CA GLY A 37 10.85 -8.34 11.68
C GLY A 37 11.54 -7.28 10.82
N GLU A 38 10.79 -6.65 9.90
CA GLU A 38 11.31 -5.54 9.10
C GLU A 38 11.72 -4.32 9.93
N ILE A 39 10.98 -4.01 11.01
CA ILE A 39 11.34 -2.92 11.93
C ILE A 39 12.66 -3.23 12.65
N GLU A 40 12.84 -4.46 13.14
CA GLU A 40 14.09 -4.88 13.77
C GLU A 40 15.27 -4.89 12.78
N TRP A 41 15.02 -5.30 11.54
CA TRP A 41 16.01 -5.23 10.46
C TRP A 41 16.48 -3.79 10.22
N LEU A 42 15.56 -2.82 10.19
CA LEU A 42 15.89 -1.40 10.03
C LEU A 42 16.67 -0.83 11.21
N ARG A 43 16.52 -1.42 12.41
CA ARG A 43 17.36 -1.13 13.59
C ARG A 43 18.71 -1.82 13.56
N SER A 44 19.06 -2.48 12.46
CA SER A 44 20.27 -3.31 12.33
C SER A 44 20.33 -4.47 13.32
N ASN A 45 19.18 -4.90 13.85
CA ASN A 45 19.05 -6.07 14.72
C ASN A 45 18.64 -7.29 13.89
N ALA A 46 19.61 -7.92 13.21
CA ALA A 46 19.34 -9.04 12.32
C ALA A 46 18.83 -10.28 13.07
N GLU A 47 19.29 -10.51 14.31
CA GLU A 47 18.78 -11.59 15.16
C GLU A 47 17.32 -11.36 15.56
N GLY A 48 16.96 -10.11 15.92
CA GLY A 48 15.58 -9.73 16.21
C GLY A 48 14.67 -9.91 15.00
N ALA A 49 15.13 -9.48 13.82
CA ALA A 49 14.42 -9.64 12.56
C ALA A 49 14.12 -11.12 12.27
N LEU A 50 15.16 -11.97 12.31
CA LEU A 50 15.03 -13.40 12.06
C LEU A 50 14.02 -14.06 13.01
N LYS A 51 14.03 -13.71 14.30
CA LYS A 51 13.10 -14.28 15.27
C LYS A 51 11.64 -13.96 14.93
N HIS A 52 11.37 -12.75 14.45
CA HIS A 52 10.04 -12.34 14.03
C HIS A 52 9.64 -13.01 12.70
N ASP A 53 10.56 -13.10 11.75
CA ASP A 53 10.34 -13.80 10.48
C ASP A 53 10.05 -15.30 10.70
N GLU A 54 10.77 -15.96 11.61
CA GLU A 54 10.55 -17.38 11.96
C GLU A 54 9.15 -17.62 12.56
N LYS A 55 8.66 -16.69 13.40
CA LYS A 55 7.30 -16.77 13.90
C LYS A 55 6.27 -16.55 12.79
N ALA A 56 6.50 -15.57 11.92
CA ALA A 56 5.64 -15.33 10.76
C ALA A 56 5.54 -16.60 9.89
N LEU A 57 6.65 -17.30 9.67
CA LEU A 57 6.69 -18.56 8.94
C LEU A 57 6.06 -19.73 9.70
N ALA A 58 6.13 -19.75 11.04
CA ALA A 58 5.42 -20.75 11.85
C ALA A 58 3.89 -20.59 11.74
N LEU A 59 3.41 -19.35 11.63
CA LEU A 59 1.99 -19.03 11.43
C LEU A 59 1.53 -19.23 9.98
N GLN A 60 2.35 -18.81 9.02
CA GLN A 60 2.09 -18.93 7.59
C GLN A 60 3.34 -19.40 6.83
N PRO A 61 3.52 -20.71 6.65
CA PRO A 61 4.70 -21.29 5.97
C PRO A 61 4.85 -20.91 4.49
N THR A 62 3.84 -20.29 3.88
CA THR A 62 3.86 -19.86 2.47
C THR A 62 4.03 -18.36 2.33
N LEU A 63 4.35 -17.64 3.40
CA LEU A 63 4.55 -16.19 3.36
C LEU A 63 5.89 -15.87 2.69
N LEU A 64 5.82 -15.57 1.38
CA LEU A 64 6.97 -15.28 0.53
C LEU A 64 7.91 -14.23 1.13
N ASP A 65 7.35 -13.10 1.59
CA ASP A 65 8.13 -12.00 2.14
C ASP A 65 8.93 -12.40 3.39
N ALA A 66 8.35 -13.25 4.27
CA ALA A 66 9.03 -13.74 5.46
C ALA A 66 10.16 -14.72 5.13
N HIS A 67 10.01 -15.55 4.08
CA HIS A 67 11.12 -16.37 3.59
C HIS A 67 12.27 -15.51 3.05
N ILE A 68 11.96 -14.46 2.29
CA ILE A 68 12.96 -13.53 1.76
C ILE A 68 13.66 -12.77 2.91
N ALA A 69 12.89 -12.32 3.90
CA ALA A 69 13.40 -11.59 5.07
C ALA A 69 14.29 -12.46 5.97
N ALA A 70 13.87 -13.69 6.28
CA ALA A 70 14.68 -14.66 7.00
C ALA A 70 16.00 -14.96 6.26
N GLY A 71 15.94 -15.15 4.93
CA GLY A 71 17.13 -15.34 4.10
C GLY A 71 18.08 -14.13 4.12
N LYS A 72 17.53 -12.92 4.06
CA LYS A 72 18.26 -11.65 4.18
C LYS A 72 18.96 -11.55 5.56
N ALA A 73 18.23 -11.81 6.64
CA ALA A 73 18.75 -11.76 8.01
C ALA A 73 19.86 -12.81 8.22
N LEU A 74 19.63 -14.07 7.86
CA LEU A 74 20.62 -15.16 7.97
C LEU A 74 21.90 -14.89 7.18
N THR A 75 21.78 -14.34 5.97
CA THR A 75 22.96 -13.95 5.18
C THR A 75 23.78 -12.85 5.88
N SER A 76 23.11 -11.89 6.53
CA SER A 76 23.76 -10.82 7.30
C SER A 76 24.44 -11.35 8.57
N LEU A 77 23.87 -12.39 9.18
CA LEU A 77 24.40 -13.07 10.37
C LEU A 77 25.57 -14.02 10.05
N GLY A 78 26.00 -14.11 8.79
CA GLY A 78 27.06 -15.04 8.38
C GLY A 78 26.60 -16.51 8.37
N ARG A 79 25.29 -16.76 8.25
CA ARG A 79 24.67 -18.10 8.18
C ARG A 79 24.07 -18.37 6.78
N PRO A 80 24.84 -18.26 5.69
CA PRO A 80 24.30 -18.34 4.32
C PRO A 80 23.76 -19.74 3.94
N ASP A 81 24.25 -20.83 4.56
CA ASP A 81 23.70 -22.18 4.35
C ASP A 81 22.24 -22.29 4.78
N GLU A 82 21.89 -21.66 5.90
CA GLU A 82 20.51 -21.62 6.39
C GLU A 82 19.67 -20.64 5.57
N ALA A 83 20.25 -19.52 5.15
CA ALA A 83 19.59 -18.57 4.25
C ALA A 83 19.12 -19.24 2.95
N LEU A 84 19.94 -20.13 2.36
CA LEU A 84 19.57 -20.84 1.14
C LEU A 84 18.28 -21.65 1.29
N LYS A 85 18.00 -22.24 2.44
CA LYS A 85 16.76 -23.00 2.64
C LYS A 85 15.54 -22.11 2.44
N HIS A 86 15.49 -20.98 3.16
CA HIS A 86 14.38 -20.03 3.05
C HIS A 86 14.29 -19.41 1.66
N LEU A 87 15.41 -19.05 1.04
CA LEU A 87 15.43 -18.41 -0.26
C LEU A 87 15.05 -19.38 -1.40
N LEU A 88 15.41 -20.66 -1.29
CA LEU A 88 14.95 -21.68 -2.24
C LEU A 88 13.45 -21.96 -2.07
N ASP A 89 12.93 -21.94 -0.85
CA ASP A 89 11.49 -22.03 -0.61
C ASP A 89 10.76 -20.83 -1.22
N ALA A 90 11.26 -19.61 -1.02
CA ALA A 90 10.74 -18.41 -1.69
C ALA A 90 10.75 -18.55 -3.22
N GLY A 91 11.82 -19.08 -3.80
CA GLY A 91 11.93 -19.29 -5.26
C GLY A 91 10.97 -20.35 -5.79
N ARG A 92 10.54 -21.31 -4.95
CA ARG A 92 9.47 -22.26 -5.30
C ARG A 92 8.08 -21.64 -5.18
N LEU A 93 7.87 -20.75 -4.21
CA LEU A 93 6.61 -20.04 -4.01
C LEU A 93 6.34 -19.04 -5.14
N ASP A 94 7.37 -18.29 -5.54
CA ASP A 94 7.29 -17.35 -6.67
C ASP A 94 8.60 -17.36 -7.49
N PRO A 95 8.65 -18.16 -8.58
CA PRO A 95 9.80 -18.22 -9.47
C PRO A 95 10.06 -16.95 -10.30
N GLN A 96 9.16 -15.96 -10.30
CA GLN A 96 9.35 -14.68 -10.99
C GLN A 96 9.75 -13.55 -10.04
N ASN A 97 9.92 -13.85 -8.76
CA ASN A 97 10.32 -12.86 -7.78
C ASN A 97 11.81 -12.49 -7.93
N GLU A 98 12.07 -11.38 -8.60
CA GLU A 98 13.43 -10.87 -8.82
C GLU A 98 14.23 -10.65 -7.51
N VAL A 99 13.56 -10.23 -6.43
CA VAL A 99 14.21 -10.02 -5.12
C VAL A 99 14.76 -11.33 -4.58
N THR A 100 14.04 -12.44 -4.73
CA THR A 100 14.46 -13.77 -4.29
C THR A 100 15.73 -14.20 -5.01
N HIS A 101 15.79 -14.08 -6.34
CA HIS A 101 16.98 -14.41 -7.13
C HIS A 101 18.18 -13.54 -6.77
N TYR A 102 17.97 -12.25 -6.50
CA TYR A 102 19.02 -11.37 -6.00
C TYR A 102 19.56 -11.79 -4.62
N ARG A 103 18.69 -12.29 -3.73
CA ARG A 103 19.10 -12.80 -2.41
C ARG A 103 19.82 -14.14 -2.52
N LEU A 104 19.34 -15.06 -3.37
CA LEU A 104 20.01 -16.34 -3.66
C LEU A 104 21.42 -16.11 -4.18
N CYS A 105 21.58 -15.20 -5.14
CA CYS A 105 22.88 -14.78 -5.66
C CYS A 105 23.84 -14.34 -4.53
N GLN A 106 23.37 -13.52 -3.59
CA GLN A 106 24.18 -13.07 -2.45
C GLN A 106 24.56 -14.21 -1.50
N ALA A 107 23.61 -15.09 -1.18
CA ALA A 107 23.86 -16.24 -0.32
C ALA A 107 24.88 -17.20 -0.95
N TYR A 108 24.75 -17.52 -2.24
CA TYR A 108 25.70 -18.36 -2.97
C TYR A 108 27.11 -17.74 -3.04
N ARG A 109 27.23 -16.41 -3.22
CA ARG A 109 28.53 -15.72 -3.16
C ARG A 109 29.18 -15.84 -1.80
N ARG A 110 28.42 -15.72 -0.70
CA ARG A 110 28.94 -15.90 0.67
C ARG A 110 29.44 -17.32 0.91
N LEU A 111 28.88 -18.31 0.23
CA LEU A 111 29.29 -19.72 0.29
C LEU A 111 30.43 -20.08 -0.68
N GLY A 112 30.88 -19.15 -1.52
CA GLY A 112 31.88 -19.44 -2.56
C GLY A 112 31.34 -20.25 -3.75
N ARG A 113 30.03 -20.48 -3.83
CA ARG A 113 29.36 -21.19 -4.93
C ARG A 113 29.13 -20.23 -6.10
N MET A 114 30.21 -19.88 -6.80
CA MET A 114 30.19 -18.81 -7.80
C MET A 114 29.34 -19.14 -9.03
N GLU A 115 29.36 -20.38 -9.50
CA GLU A 115 28.54 -20.82 -10.65
C GLU A 115 27.04 -20.64 -10.39
N ASP A 116 26.56 -21.09 -9.22
CA ASP A 116 25.17 -20.91 -8.80
C ASP A 116 24.84 -19.41 -8.65
N ALA A 117 25.75 -18.62 -8.07
CA ALA A 117 25.55 -17.18 -7.94
C ALA A 117 25.44 -16.46 -9.28
N GLU A 118 26.23 -16.87 -10.28
CA GLU A 118 26.18 -16.32 -11.64
C GLU A 118 24.89 -16.69 -12.35
N HIS A 119 24.42 -17.93 -12.16
CA HIS A 119 23.12 -18.37 -12.65
C HIS A 119 21.99 -17.50 -12.09
N GLU A 120 21.90 -17.37 -10.76
CA GLU A 120 20.87 -16.56 -10.10
C GLU A 120 20.97 -15.07 -10.48
N ALA A 121 22.19 -14.55 -10.66
CA ALA A 121 22.41 -13.19 -11.13
C ALA A 121 21.88 -12.98 -12.56
N ALA A 122 22.02 -13.99 -13.43
CA ALA A 122 21.49 -13.94 -14.79
C ALA A 122 19.95 -13.92 -14.77
N VAL A 123 19.33 -14.80 -13.97
CA VAL A 123 17.87 -14.82 -13.80
C VAL A 123 17.34 -13.49 -13.27
N PHE A 124 17.96 -12.95 -12.21
CA PHE A 124 17.61 -11.63 -11.66
C PHE A 124 17.65 -10.53 -12.73
N ARG A 125 18.70 -10.47 -13.55
CA ARG A 125 18.82 -9.48 -14.64
C ARG A 125 17.70 -9.65 -15.66
N THR A 126 17.43 -10.89 -16.09
CA THR A 126 16.35 -11.18 -17.04
C THR A 126 14.99 -10.76 -16.52
N LEU A 127 14.66 -11.07 -15.26
CA LEU A 127 13.38 -10.69 -14.65
C LEU A 127 13.23 -9.16 -14.57
N ARG A 128 14.24 -8.48 -14.03
CA ARG A 128 14.25 -7.01 -13.93
C ARG A 128 14.09 -6.33 -15.30
N ASP A 129 14.79 -6.82 -16.30
CA ASP A 129 14.77 -6.24 -17.64
C ASP A 129 13.45 -6.59 -18.39
N SER A 130 12.82 -7.73 -18.08
CA SER A 130 11.50 -8.11 -18.60
C SER A 130 10.35 -7.27 -18.01
N HIS A 131 10.53 -6.74 -16.79
CA HIS A 131 9.61 -5.77 -16.17
C HIS A 131 9.89 -4.31 -16.58
N ALA A 132 11.05 -4.01 -17.17
CA ALA A 132 11.43 -2.66 -17.64
C ALA A 132 10.49 -2.01 -18.70
N PRO A 133 9.87 -2.71 -19.67
CA PRO A 133 9.05 -2.04 -20.69
C PRO A 133 7.79 -1.37 -20.10
N VAL A 134 7.25 -1.84 -18.97
CA VAL A 134 6.11 -1.19 -18.31
C VAL A 134 6.53 0.14 -17.69
N ARG A 135 7.71 0.22 -17.09
CA ARG A 135 8.26 1.47 -16.52
C ARG A 135 8.57 2.49 -17.61
N ALA A 136 9.22 2.06 -18.70
CA ALA A 136 9.51 2.93 -19.84
C ALA A 136 8.21 3.45 -20.49
N LEU A 137 7.18 2.59 -20.61
CA LEU A 137 5.87 2.98 -21.10
C LEU A 137 5.15 3.95 -20.14
N TYR A 138 5.26 3.74 -18.83
CA TYR A 138 4.70 4.62 -17.81
C TYR A 138 5.34 6.02 -17.83
N GLU A 139 6.67 6.09 -17.92
CA GLU A 139 7.42 7.35 -18.05
C GLU A 139 7.07 8.08 -19.37
N GLN A 140 6.87 7.33 -20.46
CA GLN A 140 6.46 7.88 -21.76
C GLN A 140 5.02 8.43 -21.75
N ILE A 141 4.09 7.80 -21.02
CA ILE A 141 2.71 8.27 -20.84
C ILE A 141 2.67 9.54 -19.98
N GLN A 142 3.49 9.62 -18.93
CA GLN A 142 3.59 10.80 -18.05
C GLN A 142 4.17 12.01 -18.79
N GLN A 143 5.20 11.82 -19.63
CA GLN A 143 5.80 12.89 -20.44
C GLN A 143 4.90 13.35 -21.60
N ARG A 144 3.92 12.54 -22.01
CA ARG A 144 2.95 12.85 -23.07
C ARG A 144 1.68 13.56 -22.60
N SER A 145 1.56 13.91 -21.32
CA SER A 145 0.41 14.67 -20.83
C SER A 145 0.65 16.19 -20.94
N PRO A 146 0.15 16.90 -21.97
CA PRO A 146 0.11 18.35 -21.92
C PRO A 146 -0.93 18.77 -20.88
N SER A 147 -0.46 19.46 -19.85
CA SER A 147 -1.18 20.43 -19.01
C SER A 147 -2.69 20.55 -19.27
N ARG A 148 -3.51 19.65 -18.69
CA ARG A 148 -4.92 20.00 -18.46
C ARG A 148 -4.91 21.07 -17.37
N ARG A 149 -5.13 22.32 -17.75
CA ARG A 149 -5.48 23.40 -16.81
C ARG A 149 -6.62 22.88 -15.92
N PRO A 150 -6.61 23.16 -14.60
CA PRO A 150 -7.73 22.80 -13.76
C PRO A 150 -8.96 23.55 -14.27
N VAL A 151 -9.96 22.80 -14.72
CA VAL A 151 -11.31 23.33 -14.89
C VAL A 151 -11.89 23.46 -13.49
N SER A 152 -11.83 24.68 -12.95
CA SER A 152 -12.60 25.06 -11.76
C SER A 152 -14.09 24.87 -12.07
N PRO A 153 -14.88 24.37 -11.12
CA PRO A 153 -16.31 24.20 -11.32
C PRO A 153 -16.99 25.52 -11.00
N ASP A 154 -17.53 26.20 -12.03
CA ASP A 154 -18.59 27.18 -11.80
C ASP A 154 -19.57 27.23 -12.96
N ILE A 155 -20.82 27.36 -12.55
CA ILE A 155 -22.06 27.16 -13.25
C ILE A 155 -22.34 28.33 -14.22
N ASP A 156 -22.62 27.97 -15.47
CA ASP A 156 -23.63 28.52 -16.40
C ASP A 156 -24.05 30.01 -16.26
N LYS A 157 -23.84 30.79 -17.34
CA LYS A 157 -24.93 31.35 -18.20
C LYS A 157 -24.43 32.40 -19.20
N SER A 158 -24.97 32.28 -20.42
CA SER A 158 -25.20 33.33 -21.43
C SER A 158 -24.14 33.58 -22.52
N ALA A 159 -24.36 32.91 -23.65
CA ALA A 159 -23.95 33.33 -25.00
C ALA A 159 -24.78 34.54 -25.51
N PRO A 160 -24.33 35.21 -26.59
CA PRO A 160 -25.32 35.67 -27.58
C PRO A 160 -24.92 35.49 -29.05
N GLY A 161 -25.94 35.18 -29.86
CA GLY A 161 -25.97 35.19 -31.34
C GLY A 161 -26.57 33.89 -31.86
N VAL A 162 -27.84 33.78 -32.31
CA VAL A 162 -28.45 34.47 -33.46
C VAL A 162 -30.01 34.40 -33.36
N ILE A 163 -30.64 35.59 -33.30
CA ILE A 163 -31.98 36.07 -33.78
C ILE A 163 -33.19 35.11 -33.97
N HIS A 164 -34.32 35.43 -33.31
CA HIS A 164 -35.55 35.95 -33.96
C HIS A 164 -36.61 36.52 -32.98
N THR A 165 -37.20 37.68 -33.35
CA THR A 165 -38.52 38.28 -33.00
C THR A 165 -38.65 39.34 -31.88
N LEU A 166 -39.43 40.38 -32.22
CA LEU A 166 -39.62 41.74 -31.69
C LEU A 166 -40.59 41.82 -30.47
N PRO A 167 -41.02 43.01 -29.99
CA PRO A 167 -40.25 44.08 -29.35
C PRO A 167 -40.83 44.45 -27.95
N ASP A 168 -40.17 45.42 -27.31
CA ASP A 168 -40.76 46.54 -26.57
C ASP A 168 -40.67 46.57 -25.03
N SER A 169 -40.25 47.76 -24.60
CA SER A 169 -40.64 48.47 -23.38
C SER A 169 -40.07 48.08 -22.00
N ARG A 170 -39.10 48.93 -21.62
CA ARG A 170 -39.13 49.80 -20.43
C ARG A 170 -38.98 49.16 -19.05
N GLN A 171 -37.94 49.68 -18.38
CA GLN A 171 -37.97 50.22 -17.02
C GLN A 171 -38.14 49.18 -15.90
N GLN A 172 -37.47 49.21 -14.76
CA GLN A 172 -36.61 50.13 -14.04
C GLN A 172 -36.53 49.47 -12.63
N ILE A 173 -35.58 49.90 -11.76
CA ILE A 173 -35.63 49.80 -10.28
C ILE A 173 -35.78 48.40 -9.64
N SER A 174 -35.29 48.07 -8.45
CA SER A 174 -34.28 48.52 -7.48
C SER A 174 -34.44 47.56 -6.29
N SER A 175 -33.53 47.67 -5.32
CA SER A 175 -33.76 47.41 -3.88
C SER A 175 -33.99 45.97 -3.39
N SER A 176 -32.98 45.51 -2.64
CA SER A 176 -33.06 45.21 -1.19
C SER A 176 -34.40 44.74 -0.62
N ALA A 177 -34.41 43.60 0.06
CA ALA A 177 -34.70 43.51 1.50
C ALA A 177 -34.90 42.08 2.00
N LEU A 178 -34.53 41.91 3.27
CA LEU A 178 -34.80 40.80 4.18
C LEU A 178 -36.29 40.44 4.34
N GLY A 179 -36.56 39.22 4.81
CA GLY A 179 -37.84 38.85 5.44
C GLY A 179 -38.21 37.38 5.22
N VAL A 180 -37.83 36.44 6.08
CA VAL A 180 -38.50 36.05 7.35
C VAL A 180 -39.74 35.14 7.16
N ARG A 181 -39.66 33.98 7.82
CA ARG A 181 -40.69 33.14 8.48
C ARG A 181 -41.46 32.03 7.72
N GLN A 182 -41.34 30.85 8.35
CA GLN A 182 -42.38 29.89 8.79
C GLN A 182 -43.34 29.36 7.72
N SER A 183 -43.60 28.05 7.62
CA SER A 183 -44.37 27.28 8.61
C SER A 183 -44.45 25.83 8.09
N GLY A 184 -44.30 24.82 8.94
CA GLY A 184 -45.44 23.96 9.31
C GLY A 184 -45.05 22.49 9.11
N ARG A 185 -44.82 21.73 10.18
CA ARG A 185 -45.81 21.00 11.01
C ARG A 185 -46.36 19.74 10.34
N GLY A 186 -46.07 18.63 11.02
CA GLY A 186 -47.08 17.62 11.38
C GLY A 186 -46.72 16.23 10.88
N TYR A 187 -46.28 15.30 11.73
CA TYR A 187 -47.09 14.53 12.71
C TYR A 187 -48.07 13.57 11.99
N LEU A 188 -48.30 12.32 12.39
CA LEU A 188 -47.94 11.45 13.52
C LEU A 188 -48.48 10.05 13.16
N LYS A 189 -48.19 9.10 14.06
CA LYS A 189 -49.08 8.03 14.55
C LYS A 189 -48.99 6.71 13.82
N ASP A 190 -49.09 5.59 14.51
CA ASP A 190 -48.97 5.23 15.94
C ASP A 190 -49.28 3.73 15.98
N GLY A 191 -48.82 3.09 17.06
CA GLY A 191 -49.48 1.93 17.66
C GLY A 191 -48.99 0.61 17.11
N GLY A 192 -48.41 -0.28 17.91
CA GLY A 192 -48.79 -0.69 19.27
C GLY A 192 -48.96 -2.22 19.19
N ALA A 193 -48.86 -3.04 20.22
CA ALA A 193 -48.61 -2.94 21.65
C ALA A 193 -48.45 -4.41 22.14
N GLN A 194 -48.33 -4.58 23.46
CA GLN A 194 -48.59 -5.79 24.28
C GLN A 194 -47.38 -6.73 24.51
N ILE A 195 -46.73 -6.73 25.69
CA ILE A 195 -47.10 -7.04 27.10
C ILE A 195 -47.32 -8.54 27.41
N GLY A 196 -46.75 -8.99 28.54
CA GLY A 196 -47.14 -10.21 29.28
C GLY A 196 -45.96 -11.09 29.68
N HIS A 197 -45.33 -10.85 30.83
CA HIS A 197 -45.54 -11.57 32.11
C HIS A 197 -45.11 -13.06 32.13
N LYS A 198 -44.01 -13.36 32.83
CA LYS A 198 -44.01 -13.89 34.21
C LYS A 198 -42.59 -13.92 34.77
#